data_AF-A0A7R9TN73-F1
#
_entry.id   AF-A0A7R9TN73-F1
#
_cell.length_a   1.000
_cell.length_b   1.000
_cell.length_c   1.000
_cell.angle_alpha   90.00
_cell.angle_beta   90.00
_cell.angle_gamma   90.00
#
_symmetry.space_group_name_H-M   'P 1'
#
loop_
_entity.id
_entity.type
_entity.pdbx_description
1 polymer ?
#
loop_
_entity_poly.entity_id
_entity_poly.type
_entity_poly.pdbx_seq_one_letter_code
_entity_poly.pdbx_strand_id
1 'polypeptide(L)'
;RVAFCGACGSDAAECACAWTGGAPPELPLVPGHEIVGMVEEAPGDAPAWAARGAWVGVGCMVASCGSCRRCSRGEEQFCNRVAWTYGSRLDDDGEGACSDASGDKPAARARTTGGFATHVVADVRFLVPLPE
;
A
#
# COMPACT_ATOMS: atom_id res chain seq x y z
N ARG A 1 10.53 4.03 -5.27
CA ARG A 1 11.14 5.10 -4.42
C ARG A 1 10.16 6.23 -4.12
N VAL A 2 10.05 6.66 -2.87
CA VAL A 2 9.28 7.86 -2.48
C VAL A 2 10.11 9.13 -2.76
N ALA A 3 9.49 10.12 -3.40
CA ALA A 3 10.09 11.45 -3.60
C ALA A 3 9.50 12.46 -2.62
N PHE A 4 8.17 12.42 -2.44
CA PHE A 4 7.42 13.28 -1.55
C PHE A 4 6.31 12.48 -0.87
N CYS A 5 5.98 12.85 0.37
CA CYS A 5 4.79 12.37 1.05
C CYS A 5 4.13 13.54 1.77
N GLY A 6 2.85 13.78 1.51
CA GLY A 6 2.03 14.69 2.30
C GLY A 6 1.83 14.18 3.72
N ALA A 7 1.46 15.09 4.62
CA ALA A 7 1.11 14.78 5.99
C ALA A 7 -0.34 15.21 6.24
N CYS A 8 -1.16 14.25 6.65
CA CYS A 8 -2.59 14.43 6.83
C CYS A 8 -2.99 14.33 8.31
N GLY A 9 -4.17 14.86 8.65
CA GLY A 9 -4.74 14.72 9.99
C GLY A 9 -4.96 13.25 10.40
N SER A 10 -5.20 12.36 9.45
CA SER A 10 -5.33 10.92 9.66
C SER A 10 -4.02 10.26 10.12
N ASP A 11 -2.86 10.76 9.69
CA ASP A 11 -1.57 10.24 10.16
C ASP A 11 -1.38 10.57 11.65
N ALA A 12 -1.73 11.80 12.06
CA ALA A 12 -1.70 12.21 13.47
C ALA A 12 -2.72 11.45 14.31
N ALA A 13 -3.93 11.23 13.78
CA ALA A 13 -4.97 10.45 14.44
C ALA A 13 -4.56 8.98 14.64
N GLU A 14 -3.87 8.38 13.67
CA GLU A 14 -3.32 7.03 13.79
C GLU A 14 -2.24 6.97 14.89
N CYS A 15 -1.27 7.88 14.86
CA CYS A 15 -0.23 7.97 15.90
C CYS A 15 -0.82 8.22 17.30
N ALA A 16 -1.93 8.96 17.38
CA ALA A 16 -2.64 9.23 18.63
C ALA A 16 -3.60 8.11 19.04
N CYS A 17 -3.64 6.99 18.31
CA CYS A 17 -4.53 5.85 18.59
C CYS A 17 -6.02 6.24 18.58
N ALA A 18 -6.38 7.29 17.83
CA ALA A 18 -7.73 7.87 17.89
C ALA A 18 -8.79 6.96 17.26
N TRP A 19 -8.41 6.17 16.25
CA TRP A 19 -9.32 5.26 15.53
C TRP A 19 -9.71 4.02 16.33
N THR A 20 -8.87 3.64 17.27
CA THR A 20 -9.01 2.42 18.09
C THR A 20 -9.50 2.72 19.51
N GLY A 21 -9.92 3.96 19.77
CA GLY A 21 -10.36 4.39 21.11
C GLY A 21 -9.21 4.44 22.14
N GLY A 22 -7.98 4.69 21.68
CA GLY A 22 -6.79 4.78 22.52
C GLY A 22 -5.96 3.48 22.61
N ALA A 23 -6.39 2.39 21.98
CA ALA A 23 -5.59 1.17 21.92
C ALA A 23 -4.42 1.35 20.93
N PRO A 24 -3.16 1.08 21.33
CA PRO A 24 -2.03 1.33 20.46
C PRO A 24 -2.08 0.47 19.19
N PRO A 25 -1.67 1.00 18.03
CA PRO A 25 -1.47 0.18 16.85
C PRO A 25 -0.34 -0.82 17.10
N GLU A 26 -0.28 -1.86 16.29
CA GLU A 26 0.86 -2.77 16.33
C GLU A 26 2.11 -2.04 15.80
N LEU A 27 3.16 -2.03 16.61
CA LEU A 27 4.42 -1.37 16.29
C LEU A 27 5.45 -2.37 15.71
N PRO A 28 6.40 -1.89 14.87
CA PRO A 28 6.55 -0.52 14.39
C PRO A 28 5.47 -0.11 13.37
N LEU A 29 5.07 1.16 13.40
CA LEU A 29 4.14 1.78 12.45
C LEU A 29 4.85 2.92 11.70
N VAL A 30 4.72 2.94 10.38
CA VAL A 30 5.20 4.03 9.52
C VAL A 30 4.00 4.62 8.78
N PRO A 31 3.50 5.81 9.16
CA PRO A 31 2.38 6.48 8.50
C PRO A 31 2.74 7.07 7.12
N GLY A 32 1.79 7.82 6.54
CA GLY A 32 1.94 8.52 5.27
C GLY A 32 1.22 7.80 4.13
N HIS A 33 0.27 8.48 3.50
CA HIS A 33 -0.61 7.91 2.46
C HIS A 33 -0.91 8.89 1.33
N GLU A 34 -0.17 9.98 1.26
CA GLU A 34 -0.26 11.00 0.23
C GLU A 34 1.06 11.03 -0.55
N ILE A 35 1.34 9.96 -1.28
CA ILE A 35 2.70 9.65 -1.77
C ILE A 35 2.83 10.02 -3.24
N VAL A 36 3.94 10.68 -3.58
CA VAL A 36 4.42 10.87 -4.96
C VAL A 36 5.84 10.34 -5.06
N GLY A 37 6.11 9.55 -6.10
CA GLY A 37 7.43 8.96 -6.29
C GLY A 37 7.64 8.43 -7.70
N MET A 38 8.70 7.64 -7.84
CA MET A 38 9.06 6.99 -9.08
C MET A 38 9.06 5.48 -8.89
N VAL A 39 8.57 4.76 -9.91
CA VAL A 39 8.69 3.31 -9.98
C VAL A 39 10.16 2.94 -9.97
N GLU A 40 10.56 2.13 -9.01
CA GLU A 40 11.92 1.64 -8.90
C GLU A 40 12.02 0.22 -9.38
N GLU A 41 11.07 -0.63 -9.00
CA GLU A 41 11.01 -2.01 -9.43
C GLU A 41 9.56 -2.39 -9.69
N ALA A 42 9.33 -3.19 -10.73
CA ALA A 42 8.04 -3.74 -11.07
C ALA A 42 8.25 -5.16 -11.64
N PRO A 43 7.29 -6.09 -11.44
CA PRO A 43 7.31 -7.41 -12.06
C PRO A 43 7.39 -7.33 -13.60
N GLY A 44 7.88 -8.39 -14.24
CA GLY A 44 8.05 -8.43 -15.70
C GLY A 44 6.74 -8.35 -16.50
N ASP A 45 5.61 -8.65 -15.88
CA ASP A 45 4.26 -8.56 -16.43
C ASP A 45 3.53 -7.26 -16.06
N ALA A 46 4.23 -6.30 -15.43
CA ALA A 46 3.66 -5.00 -15.13
C ALA A 46 3.30 -4.24 -16.43
N PRO A 47 2.22 -3.45 -16.42
CA PRO A 47 1.82 -2.65 -17.57
C PRO A 47 2.91 -1.63 -17.94
N ALA A 48 3.06 -1.36 -19.24
CA ALA A 48 4.15 -0.54 -19.76
C ALA A 48 4.24 0.89 -19.17
N TRP A 49 3.11 1.46 -18.73
CA TRP A 49 3.09 2.77 -18.08
C TRP A 49 3.77 2.77 -16.70
N ALA A 50 3.88 1.61 -16.05
CA ALA A 50 4.55 1.44 -14.76
C ALA A 50 6.02 1.03 -14.94
N ALA A 51 6.68 1.49 -16.00
CA ALA A 51 8.10 1.24 -16.22
C ALA A 51 8.97 1.94 -15.15
N ARG A 52 10.16 1.39 -14.90
CA ARG A 52 11.16 2.01 -14.01
C ARG A 52 11.39 3.48 -14.41
N GLY A 53 11.32 4.37 -13.43
CA GLY A 53 11.46 5.82 -13.61
C GLY A 53 10.14 6.57 -13.87
N ALA A 54 9.02 5.87 -14.12
CA ALA A 54 7.72 6.51 -14.29
C ALA A 54 7.27 7.19 -12.99
N TRP A 55 6.73 8.40 -13.10
CA TRP A 55 6.14 9.13 -11.98
C TRP A 55 4.76 8.59 -11.65
N VAL A 56 4.56 8.26 -10.37
CA VAL A 56 3.32 7.68 -9.85
C VAL A 56 2.93 8.28 -8.51
N GLY A 57 1.63 8.36 -8.28
CA GLY A 57 1.04 8.58 -6.97
C GLY A 57 0.61 7.27 -6.31
N VAL A 58 0.65 7.23 -4.97
CA VAL A 58 0.06 6.16 -4.16
C VAL A 58 -0.83 6.80 -3.09
N GLY A 59 -2.09 6.36 -3.04
CA GLY A 59 -3.08 6.87 -2.10
C GLY A 59 -3.11 6.09 -0.78
N CYS A 60 -4.29 6.03 -0.16
CA CYS A 60 -4.56 5.34 1.11
C CYS A 60 -4.76 3.82 1.00
N MET A 61 -4.93 3.28 -0.21
CA MET A 61 -5.03 1.85 -0.46
C MET A 61 -3.85 1.39 -1.32
N VAL A 62 -3.29 0.22 -1.00
CA VAL A 62 -2.12 -0.34 -1.71
C VAL A 62 -2.36 -1.74 -2.27
N ALA A 63 -3.39 -2.43 -1.81
CA ALA A 63 -3.79 -3.72 -2.39
C ALA A 63 -5.26 -4.05 -2.09
N SER A 64 -5.81 -4.98 -2.85
CA SER A 64 -7.05 -5.67 -2.55
C SER A 64 -7.00 -7.10 -3.10
N CYS A 65 -7.89 -7.96 -2.64
CA CYS A 65 -7.90 -9.37 -3.09
C CYS A 65 -8.21 -9.61 -4.57
N GLY A 66 -8.64 -8.59 -5.33
CA GLY A 66 -8.89 -8.67 -6.77
C GLY A 66 -10.02 -9.60 -7.26
N SER A 67 -10.58 -10.45 -6.39
CA SER A 67 -11.42 -11.59 -6.79
C SER A 67 -12.84 -11.56 -6.20
N CYS A 68 -13.10 -10.76 -5.16
CA CYS A 68 -14.42 -10.67 -4.57
C CYS A 68 -15.40 -9.84 -5.42
N ARG A 69 -16.70 -9.97 -5.16
CA ARG A 69 -17.77 -9.24 -5.89
C ARG A 69 -17.56 -7.71 -5.91
N ARG A 70 -16.91 -7.15 -4.90
CA ARG A 70 -16.59 -5.71 -4.83
C ARG A 70 -15.43 -5.38 -5.75
N CYS A 71 -14.32 -6.13 -5.68
CA CYS A 71 -13.17 -5.95 -6.58
C CYS A 71 -13.59 -6.13 -8.05
N SER A 72 -14.42 -7.13 -8.37
CA SER A 72 -14.90 -7.35 -9.74
C SER A 72 -15.78 -6.22 -10.30
N ARG A 73 -16.20 -5.28 -9.45
CA ARG A 73 -17.01 -4.10 -9.79
C ARG A 73 -16.20 -2.80 -9.78
N GLY A 74 -14.89 -2.84 -9.53
CA GLY A 74 -14.09 -1.63 -9.27
C GLY A 74 -14.49 -0.93 -7.97
N GLU A 75 -14.94 -1.70 -6.98
CA GLU A 75 -15.35 -1.26 -5.65
C GLU A 75 -14.34 -1.73 -4.58
N GLU A 76 -13.04 -1.68 -4.88
CA GLU A 76 -11.96 -2.18 -4.01
C GLU A 76 -11.96 -1.55 -2.61
N GLN A 77 -12.44 -0.31 -2.46
CA GLN A 77 -12.62 0.38 -1.18
C GLN A 77 -13.63 -0.32 -0.25
N PHE A 78 -14.48 -1.18 -0.80
CA PHE A 78 -15.43 -2.00 -0.04
C PHE A 78 -14.98 -3.46 0.04
N CYS A 79 -13.75 -3.78 -0.36
CA CYS A 79 -13.19 -5.11 -0.20
C CYS A 79 -12.95 -5.39 1.29
N ASN A 80 -13.45 -6.52 1.78
CA ASN A 80 -13.18 -6.99 3.15
C ASN A 80 -11.69 -7.35 3.38
N ARG A 81 -10.90 -7.41 2.31
CA ARG A 81 -9.46 -7.70 2.30
C ARG A 81 -8.71 -6.56 1.57
N VAL A 82 -9.10 -5.32 1.84
CA VAL A 82 -8.35 -4.13 1.40
C VAL A 82 -7.12 -3.98 2.30
N ALA A 83 -5.96 -3.69 1.71
CA ALA A 83 -4.77 -3.29 2.45
C ALA A 83 -4.63 -1.76 2.35
N TRP A 84 -4.64 -1.11 3.51
CA TRP A 84 -4.34 0.31 3.64
C TRP A 84 -2.83 0.55 3.61
N THR A 85 -2.42 1.76 3.25
CA THR A 85 -1.01 2.12 3.00
C THR A 85 -0.09 1.91 4.19
N TYR A 86 -0.60 1.95 5.42
CA TYR A 86 0.16 1.66 6.63
C TYR A 86 -0.62 0.75 7.59
N GLY A 87 0.12 -0.11 8.30
CA GLY A 87 -0.41 -0.90 9.41
C GLY A 87 -1.29 -2.09 9.04
N SER A 88 -1.61 -2.30 7.77
CA SER A 88 -2.40 -3.45 7.32
C SER A 88 -1.56 -4.72 7.27
N ARG A 89 -2.13 -5.83 7.75
CA ARG A 89 -1.53 -7.16 7.60
C ARG A 89 -1.71 -7.67 6.18
N LEU A 90 -0.64 -8.22 5.61
CA LEU A 90 -0.66 -8.79 4.26
C LEU A 90 -0.85 -10.32 4.25
N ASP A 91 -0.82 -10.94 5.43
CA ASP A 91 -0.87 -12.39 5.65
C ASP A 91 -2.27 -12.94 6.00
N ASP A 92 -3.29 -12.08 6.09
CA ASP A 92 -4.68 -12.52 6.27
C ASP A 92 -5.20 -13.12 4.93
N ASP A 93 -4.99 -14.43 4.79
CA ASP A 93 -5.29 -15.31 3.66
C ASP A 93 -6.24 -14.76 2.57
N GLY A 94 -5.61 -14.24 1.51
CA GLY A 94 -5.87 -14.69 0.16
C GLY A 94 -5.57 -13.63 -0.90
N GLU A 95 -4.40 -13.80 -1.51
CA GLU A 95 -3.90 -13.13 -2.72
C GLU A 95 -3.83 -11.60 -2.64
N GLY A 96 -2.93 -11.14 -1.78
CA GLY A 96 -2.49 -9.74 -1.74
C GLY A 96 -1.11 -9.53 -1.09
N ALA A 97 -0.40 -10.60 -0.73
CA ALA A 97 0.98 -10.49 -0.27
C ALA A 97 1.90 -10.41 -1.48
N CYS A 98 2.70 -9.35 -1.57
CA CYS A 98 3.90 -9.36 -2.38
C CYS A 98 4.79 -10.50 -1.86
N SER A 99 4.93 -11.58 -2.64
CA SER A 99 6.02 -12.53 -2.42
C SER A 99 7.33 -11.82 -2.76
N ASP A 100 8.36 -12.04 -1.96
CA ASP A 100 9.69 -11.61 -2.38
C ASP A 100 10.17 -12.44 -3.60
N ALA A 101 11.27 -12.02 -4.21
CA ALA A 101 11.84 -12.69 -5.39
C ALA A 101 12.25 -14.15 -5.13
N SER A 102 12.31 -14.60 -3.86
CA SER A 102 12.56 -15.98 -3.47
C SER A 102 11.32 -16.87 -3.50
N GLY A 103 10.12 -16.29 -3.64
CA GLY A 103 8.87 -17.02 -3.50
C GLY A 103 8.58 -17.42 -2.04
N ASP A 104 9.34 -16.87 -1.09
CA ASP A 104 9.04 -17.03 0.33
C ASP A 104 7.83 -16.15 0.64
N LYS A 105 6.83 -16.75 1.29
CA LYS A 105 5.77 -15.95 1.91
C LYS A 105 6.46 -15.11 2.99
N PRO A 106 6.40 -13.78 2.92
CA PRO A 106 7.09 -12.96 3.90
C PRO A 106 6.58 -13.35 5.28
N ALA A 107 7.51 -13.68 6.17
CA ALA A 107 7.25 -14.33 7.44
C ALA A 107 6.06 -13.71 8.19
N ALA A 108 4.88 -14.36 8.18
CA ALA A 108 3.67 -14.21 9.04
C ALA A 108 3.39 -12.86 9.76
N ARG A 109 3.89 -11.74 9.23
CA ARG A 109 4.01 -10.42 9.88
C ARG A 109 4.30 -9.28 8.90
N ALA A 110 4.28 -9.52 7.59
CA ALA A 110 4.49 -8.42 6.64
C ALA A 110 3.32 -7.45 6.72
N ARG A 111 3.63 -6.22 7.14
CA ARG A 111 2.69 -5.12 7.20
C ARG A 111 3.02 -4.08 6.16
N THR A 112 2.01 -3.38 5.71
CA THR A 112 2.20 -2.20 4.89
C THR A 112 2.91 -1.10 5.69
N THR A 113 3.81 -0.40 5.01
CA THR A 113 4.56 0.74 5.54
C THR A 113 4.27 1.94 4.65
N GLY A 114 3.96 3.07 5.28
CA GLY A 114 3.54 4.27 4.58
C GLY A 114 4.68 5.09 3.99
N GLY A 115 4.30 6.24 3.44
CA GLY A 115 5.17 7.14 2.70
C GLY A 115 6.19 7.93 3.53
N PHE A 116 6.15 7.87 4.86
CA PHE A 116 7.22 8.41 5.72
C PHE A 116 8.45 7.48 5.75
N ALA A 117 8.81 6.98 4.57
CA ALA A 117 9.88 6.04 4.32
C ALA A 117 10.57 6.38 2.98
N THR A 118 11.71 5.75 2.72
CA THR A 118 12.41 5.89 1.43
C THR A 118 11.71 5.12 0.31
N HIS A 119 10.95 4.08 0.65
CA HIS A 119 10.29 3.17 -0.29
C HIS A 119 8.94 2.74 0.26
N VAL A 120 7.99 2.52 -0.66
CA VAL A 120 6.70 1.88 -0.40
C VAL A 120 6.48 0.83 -1.48
N VAL A 121 5.79 -0.25 -1.13
CA VAL A 121 5.37 -1.30 -2.05
C VAL A 121 3.85 -1.24 -2.17
N ALA A 122 3.34 -1.22 -3.40
CA ALA A 122 1.92 -1.23 -3.69
C ALA A 122 1.67 -2.07 -4.94
N ASP A 123 0.50 -2.68 -5.01
CA ASP A 123 0.01 -3.33 -6.22
C ASP A 123 -0.17 -2.28 -7.32
N VAL A 124 0.24 -2.61 -8.54
CA VAL A 124 0.22 -1.69 -9.69
C VAL A 124 -1.17 -1.11 -9.97
N ARG A 125 -2.25 -1.82 -9.60
CA ARG A 125 -3.64 -1.35 -9.73
C ARG A 125 -3.95 -0.13 -8.85
N PHE A 126 -3.15 0.10 -7.81
CA PHE A 126 -3.29 1.21 -6.85
C PHE A 126 -2.26 2.32 -7.09
N LEU A 127 -1.42 2.18 -8.11
CA LEU A 127 -0.57 3.27 -8.59
C LEU A 127 -1.38 4.17 -9.52
N VAL A 128 -1.24 5.48 -9.36
CA VAL A 128 -1.84 6.48 -10.25
C VAL A 128 -0.73 7.07 -11.12
N PRO A 129 -0.74 6.89 -12.45
CA PRO A 129 0.23 7.54 -13.32
C PRO A 129 0.03 9.06 -13.24
N LEU A 130 1.13 9.80 -13.08
CA LEU A 130 1.08 11.26 -13.08
C LEU A 130 1.23 11.80 -14.51
N PRO A 131 0.47 12.86 -14.88
CA PRO A 131 0.64 13.53 -16.16
C PRO A 131 2.03 14.20 -16.25
N GLU A 132 2.51 14.37 -17.47
CA GLU A 132 3.73 15.13 -17.79
C GLU A 132 3.59 16.63 -17.50
#